data_AF-A0A0N0CYR6-F1
#
_entry.id   AF-A0A0N0CYR6-F1
#
_cell.length_a   1.000
_cell.length_b   1.000
_cell.length_c   1.000
_cell.angle_alpha   90.00
_cell.angle_beta   90.00
_cell.angle_gamma   90.00
#
_symmetry.space_group_name_H-M   'P 1'
#
loop_
_entity.id
_entity.type
_entity.pdbx_description
1 polymer ?
#
loop_
_entity_poly.entity_id
_entity_poly.type
_entity_poly.pdbx_seq_one_letter_code
_entity_poly.pdbx_strand_id
1 'polypeptide(L)'
;MGLFDFLFGKKNNKESVYTHLDENSFQQGLNVEKAQKMREAFLAVMTQDDEDKAFNAASGLMLKGAFNETIEAYQELAQKYPNRKGDCESQIGAAYHFLKKYDKAIEYYISAEKNGADQSMMDDNIWEACFAAYKATEDKKHMKQYIEIRPTGNYVKKANKFL
;
A
#
# COMPACT_ATOMS: atom_id res chain seq x y z
N MET A 1 -0.40 3.72 14.31
CA MET A 1 -0.23 2.25 14.18
C MET A 1 0.98 2.08 13.29
N GLY A 2 1.97 1.27 13.68
CA GLY A 2 3.32 1.33 13.10
C GLY A 2 3.45 0.59 11.77
N LEU A 3 4.58 0.80 11.08
CA LEU A 3 4.99 0.12 9.83
C LEU A 3 4.78 -1.42 9.84
N PHE A 4 4.76 -2.02 11.04
CA PHE A 4 4.58 -3.46 11.26
C PHE A 4 3.12 -3.93 11.29
N ASP A 5 2.14 -3.04 11.55
CA ASP A 5 0.72 -3.42 11.56
C ASP A 5 0.20 -3.75 10.15
N PHE A 6 0.88 -3.24 9.10
CA PHE A 6 0.56 -3.50 7.69
C PHE A 6 1.03 -4.88 7.20
N LEU A 7 2.11 -5.43 7.76
CA LEU A 7 2.68 -6.71 7.33
C LEU A 7 1.80 -7.91 7.72
N PHE A 8 0.89 -7.75 8.67
CA PHE A 8 -0.01 -8.79 9.17
C PHE A 8 -1.47 -8.32 9.16
N GLY A 9 -1.96 -7.92 7.98
CA GLY A 9 -3.38 -7.72 7.74
C GLY A 9 -4.18 -9.01 8.04
N LYS A 10 -5.24 -8.86 8.84
CA LYS A 10 -6.20 -9.89 9.26
C LYS A 10 -6.52 -10.90 8.15
N LYS A 11 -6.32 -12.20 8.42
CA LYS A 11 -6.88 -13.30 7.59
C LYS A 11 -8.40 -13.14 7.51
N ASN A 12 -8.90 -12.62 6.40
CA ASN A 12 -10.30 -12.72 6.06
C ASN A 12 -10.53 -14.13 5.51
N ASN A 13 -11.08 -14.99 6.36
CA ASN A 13 -11.65 -16.26 5.96
C ASN A 13 -12.92 -15.97 5.14
N LYS A 14 -12.77 -15.81 3.82
CA LYS A 14 -13.92 -15.83 2.92
C LYS A 14 -14.06 -17.27 2.44
N GLU A 15 -15.09 -17.93 2.95
CA GLU A 15 -15.63 -19.13 2.32
C GLU A 15 -15.77 -18.86 0.82
N SER A 16 -15.21 -19.77 0.02
CA SER A 16 -15.35 -19.75 -1.42
C SER A 16 -16.84 -19.80 -1.77
N VAL A 17 -17.33 -18.80 -2.50
CA VAL A 17 -18.71 -18.73 -3.01
C VAL A 17 -19.02 -19.90 -3.99
N TYR A 18 -18.02 -20.72 -4.32
CA TYR A 18 -18.14 -21.86 -5.24
C TYR A 18 -18.49 -23.21 -4.59
N THR A 19 -18.78 -23.28 -3.29
CA THR A 19 -19.09 -24.59 -2.66
C THR A 19 -20.49 -25.15 -2.93
N HIS A 20 -21.36 -24.45 -3.66
CA HIS A 20 -22.67 -25.00 -4.06
C HIS A 20 -23.04 -24.67 -5.51
N LEU A 21 -22.23 -25.12 -6.48
CA LEU A 21 -22.69 -25.25 -7.86
C LEU A 21 -23.26 -26.65 -8.04
N ASP A 22 -24.58 -26.74 -7.93
CA ASP A 22 -25.35 -27.96 -8.15
C ASP A 22 -25.21 -28.38 -9.63
N GLU A 23 -24.75 -29.61 -9.88
CA GLU A 23 -24.43 -30.19 -11.21
C GLU A 23 -25.64 -30.24 -12.18
N ASN A 24 -26.84 -29.88 -11.70
CA ASN A 24 -28.09 -29.93 -12.45
C ASN A 24 -28.38 -28.70 -13.34
N SER A 25 -27.51 -27.68 -13.35
CA SER A 25 -27.79 -26.42 -14.04
C SER A 25 -27.36 -26.37 -15.52
N PHE A 26 -26.92 -27.50 -16.09
CA PHE A 26 -26.48 -27.58 -17.50
C PHE A 26 -27.62 -27.76 -18.53
N GLN A 27 -28.89 -27.85 -18.11
CA GLN A 27 -30.00 -28.31 -18.97
C GLN A 27 -31.25 -27.41 -19.01
N GLN A 28 -31.15 -26.11 -18.70
CA GLN A 28 -32.21 -25.15 -19.07
C GLN A 28 -31.59 -23.85 -19.61
N GLY A 29 -32.06 -23.45 -20.79
CA GLY A 29 -31.49 -22.41 -21.65
C GLY A 29 -30.98 -21.19 -20.87
N LEU A 30 -29.66 -21.00 -20.89
CA LEU A 30 -29.01 -19.79 -20.40
C LEU A 30 -29.55 -18.59 -21.17
N ASN A 31 -30.38 -17.77 -20.50
CA ASN A 31 -30.63 -16.40 -20.95
C ASN A 31 -29.25 -15.72 -21.09
N VAL A 32 -28.94 -15.20 -22.28
CA VAL A 32 -27.65 -14.59 -22.65
C VAL A 32 -27.19 -13.57 -21.60
N GLU A 33 -28.12 -12.82 -21.00
CA GLU A 33 -27.83 -11.85 -19.94
C GLU A 33 -27.26 -12.50 -18.67
N LYS A 34 -27.80 -13.65 -18.24
CA LYS A 34 -27.32 -14.37 -17.06
C LYS A 34 -25.95 -14.99 -17.31
N ALA A 35 -25.72 -15.53 -18.52
CA ALA A 35 -24.41 -16.06 -18.91
C ALA A 35 -23.34 -14.97 -18.96
N GLN A 36 -23.69 -13.78 -19.47
CA GLN A 36 -22.79 -12.64 -19.49
C GLN A 36 -22.43 -12.17 -18.08
N LYS A 37 -23.41 -12.01 -17.18
CA LYS A 37 -23.17 -11.64 -15.78
C LYS A 37 -22.25 -12.64 -15.06
N MET A 38 -22.43 -13.94 -15.31
CA MET A 38 -21.55 -14.96 -14.72
C MET A 38 -20.12 -14.88 -15.27
N ARG A 39 -19.95 -14.61 -16.57
CA ARG A 39 -18.62 -14.41 -17.16
C ARG A 39 -17.94 -13.15 -16.61
N GLU A 40 -18.67 -12.05 -16.48
CA GLU A 40 -18.16 -10.80 -15.90
C GLU A 40 -17.75 -11.00 -14.44
N ALA A 41 -18.57 -11.67 -13.63
CA ALA A 41 -18.24 -12.02 -12.25
C ALA A 41 -17.01 -12.94 -12.17
N PHE A 42 -16.91 -13.94 -13.04
CA PHE A 42 -15.76 -14.84 -13.10
C PHE A 42 -14.47 -14.08 -13.47
N LEU A 43 -14.53 -13.23 -14.50
CA LEU A 43 -13.38 -12.40 -14.89
C LEU A 43 -13.00 -11.43 -13.77
N ALA A 44 -13.97 -10.80 -13.10
CA ALA A 44 -13.71 -9.92 -11.97
C ALA A 44 -13.00 -10.63 -10.82
N VAL A 45 -13.46 -11.84 -10.45
CA VAL A 45 -12.81 -12.68 -9.43
C VAL A 45 -11.40 -13.07 -9.86
N MET A 46 -11.21 -13.48 -11.11
CA MET A 46 -9.88 -13.84 -11.63
C MET A 46 -8.93 -12.64 -11.62
N THR A 47 -9.39 -11.46 -12.03
CA THR A 47 -8.57 -10.24 -11.99
C THR A 47 -8.23 -9.80 -10.56
N GLN A 48 -9.13 -10.03 -9.61
CA GLN A 48 -8.91 -9.75 -8.20
C GLN A 48 -7.92 -10.76 -7.58
N ASP A 49 -8.04 -12.05 -7.90
CA ASP A 49 -7.08 -13.08 -7.44
C ASP A 49 -5.68 -12.82 -8.03
N ASP A 50 -5.61 -12.40 -9.30
CA ASP A 50 -4.34 -12.02 -9.93
C ASP A 50 -3.77 -10.72 -9.35
N GLU A 51 -4.62 -9.74 -8.99
CA GLU A 51 -4.21 -8.54 -8.26
C GLU A 51 -3.62 -8.90 -6.89
N ASP A 52 -4.36 -9.65 -6.07
CA ASP A 52 -3.94 -10.04 -4.73
C ASP A 52 -2.63 -10.84 -4.78
N LYS A 53 -2.47 -11.78 -5.72
CA LYS A 53 -1.21 -12.50 -5.93
C LYS A 53 -0.06 -11.55 -6.28
N ALA A 54 -0.29 -10.57 -7.15
CA ALA A 54 0.76 -9.63 -7.54
C ALA A 54 1.17 -8.72 -6.37
N PHE A 55 0.22 -8.20 -5.60
CA PHE A 55 0.50 -7.43 -4.38
C PHE A 55 1.19 -8.26 -3.29
N ASN A 56 0.83 -9.53 -3.14
CA ASN A 56 1.50 -10.45 -2.23
C ASN A 56 2.94 -10.74 -2.67
N ALA A 57 3.19 -10.90 -3.97
CA ALA A 57 4.54 -11.08 -4.49
C ALA A 57 5.41 -9.84 -4.24
N ALA A 58 4.90 -8.63 -4.50
CA ALA A 58 5.59 -7.38 -4.21
C ALA A 58 5.89 -7.19 -2.71
N SER A 59 4.91 -7.48 -1.84
CA SER A 59 5.10 -7.51 -0.38
C SER A 59 6.18 -8.53 0.04
N GLY A 60 6.24 -9.67 -0.65
CA GLY A 60 7.25 -10.69 -0.44
C GLY A 60 8.67 -10.22 -0.76
N LEU A 61 8.85 -9.34 -1.76
CA LEU A 61 10.14 -8.71 -2.06
C LEU A 61 10.58 -7.77 -0.92
N MET A 62 9.64 -6.97 -0.39
CA MET A 62 9.90 -6.08 0.75
C MET A 62 10.39 -6.88 1.95
N LEU A 63 9.70 -7.97 2.30
CA LEU A 63 10.06 -8.84 3.43
C LEU A 63 11.44 -9.50 3.29
N LYS A 64 11.89 -9.73 2.05
CA LYS A 64 13.23 -10.27 1.75
C LYS A 64 14.33 -9.20 1.74
N GLY A 65 13.96 -7.92 1.89
CA GLY A 65 14.89 -6.80 1.78
C GLY A 65 15.30 -6.46 0.34
N ALA A 66 14.59 -6.99 -0.65
CA ALA A 66 14.81 -6.70 -2.07
C ALA A 66 14.14 -5.37 -2.43
N PHE A 67 14.67 -4.27 -1.89
CA PHE A 67 13.98 -2.97 -1.90
C PHE A 67 13.94 -2.31 -3.28
N ASN A 68 14.92 -2.52 -4.15
CA ASN A 68 14.87 -1.96 -5.50
C ASN A 68 13.80 -2.68 -6.35
N GLU A 69 13.75 -4.00 -6.25
CA GLU A 69 12.76 -4.85 -6.91
C GLU A 69 11.35 -4.58 -6.36
N THR A 70 11.24 -4.25 -5.07
CA THR A 70 10.00 -3.80 -4.44
C THR A 70 9.51 -2.50 -5.09
N ILE A 71 10.41 -1.53 -5.31
CA ILE A 71 10.07 -0.26 -5.97
C ILE A 71 9.56 -0.50 -7.39
N GLU A 72 10.27 -1.30 -8.18
CA GLU A 72 9.87 -1.65 -9.54
C GLU A 72 8.49 -2.32 -9.57
N ALA A 73 8.29 -3.34 -8.72
CA ALA A 73 7.03 -4.08 -8.65
C ALA A 73 5.85 -3.16 -8.28
N TYR A 74 5.99 -2.31 -7.27
CA TYR A 74 4.90 -1.40 -6.88
C TYR A 74 4.69 -0.25 -7.88
N GLN A 75 5.71 0.15 -8.65
CA GLN A 75 5.53 1.11 -9.75
C GLN A 75 4.67 0.52 -10.87
N GLU A 76 4.89 -0.75 -11.23
CA GLU A 76 4.06 -1.45 -12.21
C GLU A 76 2.63 -1.65 -11.69
N LEU A 77 2.47 -2.04 -10.42
CA LEU A 77 1.17 -2.19 -9.79
C LEU A 77 0.40 -0.86 -9.74
N ALA A 78 1.06 0.25 -9.45
CA ALA A 78 0.43 1.58 -9.45
C ALA A 78 -0.10 1.98 -10.84
N GLN A 79 0.57 1.56 -11.92
CA GLN A 79 0.11 1.80 -13.29
C GLN A 79 -1.06 0.88 -13.66
N LYS A 80 -0.99 -0.40 -13.27
CA LYS A 80 -2.00 -1.41 -13.58
C LYS A 80 -3.29 -1.25 -12.76
N TYR A 81 -3.17 -0.79 -11.51
CA TYR A 81 -4.27 -0.63 -10.55
C TYR A 81 -4.31 0.81 -10.01
N PRO A 82 -4.76 1.80 -10.80
CA PRO A 82 -4.73 3.21 -10.40
C PRO A 82 -5.54 3.54 -9.14
N ASN A 83 -6.58 2.75 -8.83
CA ASN A 83 -7.37 2.85 -7.60
C ASN A 83 -6.59 2.45 -6.33
N ARG A 84 -5.47 1.74 -6.50
CA ARG A 84 -4.56 1.30 -5.42
C ARG A 84 -3.26 2.09 -5.42
N LYS A 85 -3.18 3.16 -6.19
CA LYS A 85 -1.95 3.95 -6.37
C LYS A 85 -1.42 4.50 -5.03
N GLY A 86 -2.29 4.99 -4.15
CA GLY A 86 -1.90 5.43 -2.81
C GLY A 86 -1.19 4.34 -2.01
N ASP A 87 -1.76 3.12 -1.98
CA ASP A 87 -1.14 1.98 -1.28
C ASP A 87 0.22 1.61 -1.88
N CYS A 88 0.32 1.59 -3.22
CA CYS A 88 1.58 1.30 -3.91
C CYS A 88 2.66 2.34 -3.59
N GLU A 89 2.31 3.63 -3.66
CA GLU A 89 3.23 4.73 -3.35
C GLU A 89 3.68 4.72 -1.89
N SER A 90 2.80 4.34 -0.96
CA SER A 90 3.16 4.12 0.45
C SER A 90 4.24 3.03 0.58
N GLN A 91 4.05 1.90 -0.10
CA GLN A 91 5.02 0.80 -0.07
C GLN A 91 6.36 1.17 -0.76
N ILE A 92 6.33 1.97 -1.82
CA ILE A 92 7.54 2.53 -2.44
C ILE A 92 8.26 3.45 -1.46
N GLY A 93 7.53 4.30 -0.73
CA GLY A 93 8.08 5.14 0.33
C GLY A 93 8.79 4.32 1.41
N ALA A 94 8.17 3.22 1.85
CA ALA A 94 8.77 2.29 2.81
C ALA A 94 10.07 1.65 2.28
N ALA A 95 10.11 1.26 1.00
CA ALA A 95 11.32 0.71 0.40
C ALA A 95 12.46 1.75 0.37
N TYR A 96 12.15 3.00 0.00
CA TYR A 96 13.13 4.10 0.07
C TYR A 96 13.60 4.39 1.50
N HIS A 97 12.71 4.27 2.49
CA HIS A 97 13.06 4.41 3.90
C HIS A 97 14.08 3.35 4.32
N PHE A 98 13.87 2.08 3.98
CA PHE A 98 14.82 1.01 4.29
C PHE A 98 16.15 1.15 3.55
N LEU A 99 16.14 1.73 2.35
CA LEU A 99 17.33 2.13 1.61
C LEU A 99 18.04 3.37 2.20
N LYS A 100 17.52 3.94 3.30
CA LYS A 100 17.98 5.18 3.94
C LYS A 100 17.93 6.41 3.01
N LYS A 101 17.12 6.35 1.96
CA LYS A 101 16.86 7.46 1.03
C LYS A 101 15.65 8.24 1.56
N TYR A 102 15.80 8.86 2.71
CA TYR A 102 14.69 9.42 3.49
C TYR A 102 13.92 10.54 2.76
N ASP A 103 14.61 11.41 2.03
CA ASP A 103 13.94 12.46 1.25
C ASP A 103 12.98 11.88 0.21
N LYS A 104 13.40 10.83 -0.51
CA LYS A 104 12.53 10.11 -1.44
C LYS A 104 11.38 9.39 -0.73
N ALA A 105 11.63 8.81 0.44
CA ALA A 105 10.57 8.19 1.22
C ALA A 105 9.46 9.20 1.55
N ILE A 106 9.85 10.40 2.02
CA ILE A 106 8.93 11.50 2.33
C ILE A 106 8.14 11.93 1.08
N GLU A 107 8.81 12.11 -0.06
CA GLU A 107 8.14 12.45 -1.33
C GLU A 107 7.06 11.44 -1.69
N TYR A 108 7.35 10.15 -1.58
CA TYR A 108 6.39 9.08 -1.89
C TYR A 108 5.26 8.99 -0.87
N TYR A 109 5.50 9.20 0.42
CA TYR A 109 4.42 9.24 1.41
C TYR A 109 3.46 10.43 1.20
N ILE A 110 3.99 11.60 0.82
CA ILE A 110 3.15 12.75 0.45
C ILE A 110 2.34 12.44 -0.82
N SER A 111 2.94 11.78 -1.81
CA SER A 111 2.22 11.36 -3.02
C SER A 111 1.14 10.33 -2.70
N ALA A 112 1.44 9.35 -1.85
CA ALA A 112 0.52 8.31 -1.44
C ALA A 112 -0.75 8.88 -0.81
N GLU A 113 -0.60 9.85 0.10
CA GLU A 113 -1.72 10.58 0.71
C GLU A 113 -2.59 11.27 -0.35
N LYS A 114 -1.96 11.96 -1.31
CA LYS A 114 -2.68 12.62 -2.43
C LYS A 114 -3.43 11.61 -3.30
N ASN A 115 -2.98 10.37 -3.36
CA ASN A 115 -3.61 9.27 -4.09
C ASN A 115 -4.47 8.36 -3.19
N GLY A 116 -4.92 8.84 -2.03
CA GLY A 116 -5.94 8.21 -1.22
C GLY A 116 -5.45 7.23 -0.15
N ALA A 117 -4.14 7.17 0.12
CA ALA A 117 -3.63 6.44 1.28
C ALA A 117 -4.12 7.07 2.59
N ASP A 118 -4.18 6.26 3.65
CA ASP A 118 -4.64 6.71 4.97
C ASP A 118 -3.78 7.86 5.52
N GLN A 119 -4.42 8.99 5.81
CA GLN A 119 -3.71 10.21 6.23
C GLN A 119 -2.97 10.03 7.56
N SER A 120 -3.55 9.28 8.52
CA SER A 120 -2.89 9.05 9.80
C SER A 120 -1.64 8.19 9.64
N MET A 121 -1.71 7.15 8.78
CA MET A 121 -0.56 6.32 8.46
C MET A 121 0.52 7.13 7.73
N MET A 122 0.15 8.04 6.83
CA MET A 122 1.13 8.89 6.14
C MET A 122 1.77 9.92 7.07
N ASP A 123 1.05 10.44 8.07
CA ASP A 123 1.65 11.27 9.13
C ASP A 123 2.69 10.48 9.95
N ASP A 124 2.36 9.25 10.38
CA ASP A 124 3.28 8.34 11.06
C ASP A 124 4.54 8.08 10.21
N ASN A 125 4.37 7.73 8.93
CA ASN A 125 5.46 7.39 8.02
C ASN A 125 6.38 8.59 7.68
N ILE A 126 5.81 9.78 7.46
CA ILE A 126 6.60 11.00 7.21
C ILE A 126 7.38 11.39 8.46
N TRP A 127 6.76 11.27 9.65
CA TRP A 127 7.48 11.48 10.92
C TRP A 127 8.67 10.52 11.05
N GLU A 128 8.45 9.22 10.84
CA GLU A 128 9.50 8.21 10.94
C GLU A 128 10.66 8.50 9.98
N ALA A 129 10.38 8.85 8.72
CA ALA A 129 11.41 9.19 7.75
C ALA A 129 12.19 10.47 8.13
N CYS A 130 11.50 11.54 8.52
CA CYS A 130 12.14 12.77 9.00
C CYS A 130 13.00 12.51 10.25
N PHE A 131 12.50 11.71 11.19
CA PHE A 131 13.22 11.37 12.42
C PHE A 131 14.43 10.49 12.15
N ALA A 132 14.32 9.50 11.26
CA ALA A 132 15.44 8.67 10.84
C ALA A 132 16.53 9.49 10.13
N ALA A 133 16.14 10.42 9.25
CA ALA A 133 17.07 11.34 8.60
C ALA A 133 17.80 12.24 9.60
N TYR A 134 17.08 12.81 10.56
CA TYR A 134 17.68 13.54 11.67
C TYR A 134 18.64 12.65 12.48
N LYS A 135 18.24 11.43 12.84
CA LYS A 135 19.11 10.52 13.59
C LYS A 135 20.38 10.12 12.85
N ALA A 136 20.35 10.09 11.52
CA ALA A 136 21.51 9.77 10.69
C ALA A 136 22.47 10.95 10.49
N THR A 137 22.00 12.19 10.61
CA THR A 137 22.75 13.40 10.22
C THR A 137 22.93 14.42 11.34
N GLU A 138 22.13 14.32 12.39
CA GLU A 138 21.88 15.35 13.42
C GLU A 138 21.40 16.69 12.86
N ASP A 139 20.99 16.73 11.59
CA ASP A 139 20.53 17.92 10.91
C ASP A 139 19.07 18.21 11.28
N LYS A 140 18.87 19.26 12.09
CA LYS A 140 17.56 19.71 12.55
C LYS A 140 16.63 20.13 11.40
N LYS A 141 17.12 20.29 10.16
CA LYS A 141 16.27 20.60 9.00
C LYS A 141 15.12 19.60 8.85
N HIS A 142 15.34 18.32 9.13
CA HIS A 142 14.30 17.30 8.95
C HIS A 142 13.18 17.40 10.00
N MET A 143 13.49 17.93 11.20
CA MET A 143 12.46 18.26 12.20
C MET A 143 11.62 19.46 11.76
N LYS A 144 12.26 20.48 11.16
CA LYS A 144 11.55 21.62 10.57
C LYS A 144 10.70 21.18 9.38
N GLN A 145 11.24 20.34 8.51
CA GLN A 145 10.55 19.76 7.35
C GLN A 145 9.29 19.00 7.77
N TYR A 146 9.35 18.17 8.82
CA TYR A 146 8.15 17.51 9.35
C TYR A 146 7.08 18.53 9.76
N ILE A 147 7.44 19.56 10.53
CA ILE A 147 6.49 20.59 10.98
C ILE A 147 5.90 21.37 9.80
N GLU A 148 6.69 21.63 8.75
CA GLU A 148 6.22 22.29 7.54
C GLU A 148 5.23 21.44 6.74
N ILE A 149 5.52 20.14 6.57
CA ILE A 149 4.63 19.19 5.89
C ILE A 149 3.37 18.91 6.71
N ARG A 150 3.51 18.89 8.05
CA ARG A 150 2.48 18.49 9.02
C ARG A 150 2.34 19.52 10.15
N PRO A 151 1.86 20.73 9.89
CA PRO A 151 1.76 21.78 10.91
C PRO A 151 0.82 21.42 12.07
N THR A 152 -0.13 20.51 11.82
CA THR A 152 -1.05 19.94 12.82
C THR A 152 -0.87 18.43 13.01
N GLY A 153 0.28 17.87 12.61
CA GLY A 153 0.55 16.43 12.73
C GLY A 153 0.77 15.97 14.16
N ASN A 154 0.62 14.67 14.37
CA ASN A 154 0.68 14.02 15.68
C ASN A 154 2.02 14.23 16.40
N TYR A 155 3.09 14.47 15.64
CA TYR A 155 4.45 14.56 16.18
C TYR A 155 5.01 15.98 16.28
N VAL A 156 4.24 17.04 16.00
CA VAL A 156 4.73 18.43 16.05
C VAL A 156 5.32 18.79 17.41
N LYS A 157 4.64 18.42 18.51
CA LYS A 157 5.15 18.64 19.87
C LYS A 157 6.46 17.89 20.13
N LYS A 158 6.67 16.74 19.50
CA LYS A 158 7.89 15.93 19.63
C LYS A 158 9.02 16.51 18.78
N ALA A 159 8.74 16.89 17.53
CA ALA A 159 9.67 17.56 16.62
C ALA A 159 10.28 18.83 17.24
N ASN A 160 9.43 19.67 17.86
CA ASN A 160 9.87 20.91 18.51
C ASN A 160 10.86 20.70 19.67
N LYS A 161 10.95 19.51 20.27
CA LYS A 161 11.94 19.23 21.33
C LYS A 161 13.37 19.08 20.79
N PHE A 162 13.53 18.91 19.48
CA PHE A 162 14.84 18.76 18.82
C PHE A 162 15.35 20.06 18.19
N LEU A 163 14.51 21.09 18.10
CA LEU A 163 14.89 22.41 17.55
C LEU A 163 15.60 23.25 18.59
#